data_AF-A0A370C4X9-F1
#
_entry.id   AF-A0A370C4X9-F1
#
_cell.length_a   1.000
_cell.length_b   1.000
_cell.length_c   1.000
_cell.angle_alpha   90.00
_cell.angle_beta   90.00
_cell.angle_gamma   90.00
#
_symmetry.space_group_name_H-M   'P 1'
#
loop_
_entity.id
_entity.type
_entity.pdbx_description
1 polymer ?
#
loop_
_entity_poly.entity_id
_entity_poly.type
_entity_poly.pdbx_seq_one_letter_code
_entity_poly.pdbx_strand_id
1 'polypeptide(L)'
;MNTLQRTFPRAIKVAGVAGFAGLGIYYTKLYSTAFAESNEPKTVFSGLGLTTLRLQSIRTVNHNTKRLVFEYPDESASSGLTLTSALLAITHPEGSWLPTIRPYTPISDLDEPGHIELMVKKYPDGKASGYLHSLKPGDSLRFATSLKGYQWKPNEFSHAYLLAGGAGITPIYQLIKGTLKNPHDRTKLTLVFGVNSEEDLLLKEELDRYATEFPDRFNYIYTVSRPKKETSPYRTGYIDEELLKSVFKGSTQGTKVFICGPPAMEDALAGTRRSPEGILSRLGFSKDQLQTRVSVTAKMSGQNKALYPEPNVLTSSLKVGAVSGSAGLVYGGISGVIRSPHPVIHSISCGIHWFACGASFWWLRSNILKLHYEDKATPKQRAYVSALSGGVAGGAVTRLMGGRLVPGLVVFSLLGYVGQSSYNAIDTWQMENANTTSKPFLQRMADSKWIPLKSLSDDDYRGILNEKVLSIEAEIALIDDKIGELEKLKTSGLESGNSDPAAK
;
A
#
# COMPACT_ATOMS: atom_id res chain seq x y z
N MET A 1 -21.22 -39.77 56.95
CA MET A 1 -21.52 -40.23 55.57
C MET A 1 -20.53 -39.58 54.62
N ASN A 2 -19.39 -40.25 54.45
CA ASN A 2 -18.38 -39.93 53.44
C ASN A 2 -18.79 -40.57 52.09
N THR A 3 -18.05 -40.21 51.04
CA THR A 3 -18.07 -40.74 49.66
C THR A 3 -19.20 -40.28 48.76
N LEU A 4 -19.02 -39.10 48.12
CA LEU A 4 -19.32 -38.85 46.71
C LEU A 4 -18.63 -37.54 46.24
N GLN A 5 -17.31 -37.49 46.45
CA GLN A 5 -16.38 -36.67 45.66
C GLN A 5 -15.62 -37.63 44.74
N ARG A 6 -15.41 -37.23 43.47
CA ARG A 6 -14.84 -37.99 42.32
C ARG A 6 -15.90 -38.90 41.68
N THR A 7 -16.23 -38.80 40.39
CA THR A 7 -15.39 -38.63 39.20
C THR A 7 -16.25 -38.08 38.05
N PHE A 8 -15.88 -36.93 37.46
CA PHE A 8 -16.35 -36.58 36.10
C PHE A 8 -15.12 -36.58 35.18
N PRO A 9 -15.15 -37.35 34.07
CA PRO A 9 -13.93 -37.86 33.47
C PRO A 9 -13.18 -36.77 32.69
N ARG A 10 -11.86 -36.77 32.86
CA ARG A 10 -10.88 -35.98 32.08
C ARG A 10 -11.03 -36.11 30.56
N ALA A 11 -11.76 -37.12 30.08
CA ALA A 11 -12.06 -37.39 28.67
C ALA A 11 -12.77 -36.24 27.95
N ILE A 12 -13.63 -35.46 28.60
CA ILE A 12 -14.37 -34.36 27.92
C ILE A 12 -13.49 -33.10 27.75
N LYS A 13 -12.52 -32.87 28.65
CA LYS A 13 -11.53 -31.79 28.47
C LYS A 13 -10.53 -32.11 27.35
N VAL A 14 -10.18 -33.38 27.18
CA VAL A 14 -9.33 -33.83 26.07
C VAL A 14 -10.11 -33.90 24.76
N ALA A 15 -11.40 -34.27 24.77
CA ALA A 15 -12.25 -34.27 23.57
C ALA A 15 -12.55 -32.85 23.05
N GLY A 16 -12.68 -31.86 23.93
CA GLY A 16 -12.80 -30.45 23.53
C GLY A 16 -11.50 -29.93 22.91
N VAL A 17 -10.35 -30.20 23.52
CA VAL A 17 -9.04 -29.75 22.99
C VAL A 17 -8.63 -30.53 21.73
N ALA A 18 -8.90 -31.84 21.66
CA ALA A 18 -8.67 -32.66 20.47
C ALA A 18 -9.71 -32.40 19.37
N GLY A 19 -10.92 -31.98 19.72
CA GLY A 19 -11.93 -31.51 18.78
C GLY A 19 -11.54 -30.17 18.15
N PHE A 20 -11.00 -29.24 18.93
CA PHE A 20 -10.47 -27.96 18.42
C PHE A 20 -9.10 -28.08 17.73
N ALA A 21 -8.22 -28.99 18.18
CA ALA A 21 -6.98 -29.30 17.48
C ALA A 21 -7.25 -30.14 16.23
N GLY A 22 -8.25 -31.04 16.25
CA GLY A 22 -8.70 -31.83 15.12
C GLY A 22 -9.45 -31.02 14.08
N LEU A 23 -10.34 -30.09 14.48
CA LEU A 23 -10.90 -29.08 13.60
C LEU A 23 -9.85 -28.06 13.17
N GLY A 24 -8.88 -27.75 14.03
CA GLY A 24 -7.77 -26.86 13.73
C GLY A 24 -6.86 -27.47 12.67
N ILE A 25 -6.51 -28.76 12.78
CA ILE A 25 -5.75 -29.58 11.84
C ILE A 25 -6.57 -29.92 10.61
N TYR A 26 -7.89 -30.13 10.73
CA TYR A 26 -8.78 -30.33 9.60
C TYR A 26 -8.97 -29.02 8.83
N TYR A 27 -9.15 -27.87 9.49
CA TYR A 27 -9.14 -26.56 8.84
C TYR A 27 -7.77 -26.21 8.29
N THR A 28 -6.66 -26.46 9.01
CA THR A 28 -5.32 -26.26 8.43
C THR A 28 -5.04 -27.27 7.34
N LYS A 29 -5.58 -28.49 7.33
CA LYS A 29 -5.52 -29.40 6.16
C LYS A 29 -6.42 -28.93 5.04
N LEU A 30 -7.67 -28.53 5.30
CA LEU A 30 -8.60 -28.03 4.29
C LEU A 30 -8.10 -26.71 3.67
N TYR A 31 -7.37 -25.88 4.43
CA TYR A 31 -6.70 -24.68 3.95
C TYR A 31 -5.27 -24.92 3.43
N SER A 32 -4.52 -25.92 3.93
CA SER A 32 -3.20 -26.30 3.39
C SER A 32 -3.28 -27.21 2.17
N THR A 33 -4.41 -27.88 1.93
CA THR A 33 -4.73 -28.57 0.68
C THR A 33 -5.60 -27.70 -0.24
N ALA A 34 -5.86 -26.44 0.12
CA ALA A 34 -6.45 -25.42 -0.76
C ALA A 34 -5.52 -24.26 -1.09
N PHE A 35 -4.26 -24.31 -0.63
CA PHE A 35 -3.15 -23.89 -1.48
C PHE A 35 -2.68 -25.13 -2.22
N ALA A 36 -3.45 -25.54 -3.24
CA ALA A 36 -2.73 -25.97 -4.42
C ALA A 36 -1.74 -24.83 -4.71
N GLU A 37 -0.44 -25.11 -4.77
CA GLU A 37 0.48 -24.21 -5.46
C GLU A 37 -0.13 -24.01 -6.85
N SER A 38 -0.95 -22.97 -6.99
CA SER A 38 -1.36 -22.52 -8.29
C SER A 38 -0.06 -22.07 -8.92
N ASN A 39 0.32 -22.67 -10.04
CA ASN A 39 1.37 -22.13 -10.90
C ASN A 39 1.02 -20.73 -11.45
N GLU A 40 -0.11 -20.14 -11.05
CA GLU A 40 -0.46 -18.76 -11.34
C GLU A 40 0.37 -17.80 -10.48
N PRO A 41 1.01 -16.79 -11.08
CA PRO A 41 1.84 -15.83 -10.37
C PRO A 41 1.00 -15.04 -9.36
N LYS A 42 1.55 -14.87 -8.15
CA LYS A 42 0.90 -14.06 -7.10
C LYS A 42 0.71 -12.63 -7.60
N THR A 43 -0.40 -12.01 -7.22
CA THR A 43 -0.74 -10.65 -7.65
C THR A 43 -0.62 -9.66 -6.49
N VAL A 44 0.02 -8.52 -6.74
CA VAL A 44 0.38 -7.55 -5.68
C VAL A 44 -0.79 -6.64 -5.28
N PHE A 45 -1.66 -6.26 -6.23
CA PHE A 45 -2.75 -5.29 -6.01
C PHE A 45 -4.16 -5.89 -6.12
N SER A 46 -4.31 -7.22 -5.99
CA SER A 46 -5.60 -7.93 -6.10
C SER A 46 -6.42 -7.94 -4.80
N GLY A 47 -5.78 -7.69 -3.65
CA GLY A 47 -6.40 -7.73 -2.32
C GLY A 47 -6.89 -6.38 -1.78
N LEU A 48 -7.73 -6.44 -0.74
CA LEU A 48 -8.08 -5.27 0.08
C LEU A 48 -6.95 -5.02 1.08
N GLY A 49 -6.09 -4.03 0.82
CA GLY A 49 -5.00 -3.72 1.74
C GLY A 49 -4.11 -2.57 1.29
N LEU A 50 -3.39 -2.02 2.26
CA LEU A 50 -2.29 -1.08 2.02
C LEU A 50 -1.08 -1.87 1.54
N THR A 51 -0.60 -1.59 0.33
CA THR A 51 0.61 -2.19 -0.21
C THR A 51 1.78 -1.23 -0.02
N THR A 52 2.91 -1.72 0.50
CA THR A 52 4.14 -0.93 0.63
C THR A 52 5.19 -1.55 -0.26
N LEU A 53 5.72 -0.76 -1.20
CA LEU A 53 6.79 -1.21 -2.09
C LEU A 53 8.05 -0.40 -1.85
N ARG A 54 9.20 -1.07 -1.98
CA ARG A 54 10.52 -0.45 -1.84
C ARG A 54 10.96 0.09 -3.19
N LEU A 55 11.54 1.28 -3.19
CA LEU A 55 12.10 1.94 -4.37
C LEU A 55 13.44 1.27 -4.68
N GLN A 56 13.50 0.53 -5.78
CA GLN A 56 14.69 -0.19 -6.22
C GLN A 56 15.66 0.76 -6.92
N SER A 57 15.17 1.55 -7.89
CA SER A 57 16.01 2.43 -8.69
C SER A 57 15.27 3.67 -9.20
N ILE A 58 16.05 4.68 -9.61
CA ILE A 58 15.55 5.95 -10.15
C ILE A 58 16.31 6.25 -11.44
N ARG A 59 15.58 6.54 -12.52
CA ARG A 59 16.15 7.05 -13.78
C ARG A 59 15.62 8.45 -14.06
N THR A 60 16.52 9.41 -14.22
CA THR A 60 16.16 10.75 -14.68
C THR A 60 15.84 10.71 -16.17
N VAL A 61 14.67 11.23 -16.56
CA VAL A 61 14.24 11.30 -17.97
C VAL A 61 14.64 12.65 -18.56
N ASN A 62 14.35 13.73 -17.85
CA ASN A 62 14.70 15.09 -18.23
C ASN A 62 14.80 15.98 -16.98
N HIS A 63 14.85 17.30 -17.16
CA HIS A 63 15.03 18.27 -16.07
C HIS A 63 13.96 18.21 -14.97
N ASN A 64 12.75 17.71 -15.24
CA ASN A 64 11.64 17.69 -14.28
C ASN A 64 10.94 16.33 -14.14
N THR A 65 11.38 15.28 -14.83
CA THR A 65 10.69 13.98 -14.85
C THR A 65 11.63 12.85 -14.48
N LYS A 66 11.18 11.97 -13.59
CA LYS A 66 11.88 10.76 -13.15
C LYS A 66 11.03 9.52 -13.40
N ARG A 67 11.69 8.39 -13.65
CA ARG A 67 11.13 7.04 -13.57
C ARG A 67 11.57 6.43 -12.25
N LEU A 68 10.62 5.89 -11.51
CA LEU A 68 10.82 5.27 -10.20
C LEU A 68 10.39 3.81 -10.32
N VAL A 69 11.34 2.90 -10.10
CA VAL A 69 11.09 1.45 -10.18
C VAL A 69 10.94 0.92 -8.77
N PHE A 70 9.76 0.38 -8.46
CA PHE A 70 9.46 -0.21 -7.17
C PHE A 70 9.45 -1.73 -7.28
N GLU A 71 10.20 -2.41 -6.41
CA GLU A 71 10.28 -3.87 -6.39
C GLU A 71 9.07 -4.46 -5.65
N TYR A 72 8.56 -5.57 -6.16
CA TYR A 72 7.58 -6.38 -5.46
C TYR A 72 8.28 -7.22 -4.37
N PRO A 73 7.58 -7.56 -3.28
CA PRO A 73 8.14 -8.45 -2.26
C PRO A 73 8.47 -9.86 -2.77
N ASP A 74 7.81 -10.29 -3.84
CA ASP A 74 8.02 -11.57 -4.52
C ASP A 74 8.39 -11.28 -5.98
N GLU A 75 9.58 -11.69 -6.41
CA GLU A 75 10.11 -11.43 -7.76
C GLU A 75 9.28 -12.11 -8.86
N SER A 76 8.55 -13.17 -8.52
CA SER A 76 7.66 -13.88 -9.46
C SER A 76 6.27 -13.25 -9.56
N ALA A 77 5.93 -12.33 -8.65
CA ALA A 77 4.62 -11.72 -8.60
C ALA A 77 4.43 -10.70 -9.72
N SER A 78 3.21 -10.58 -10.22
CA SER A 78 2.80 -9.54 -11.16
C SER A 78 1.94 -8.48 -10.46
N SER A 79 1.64 -7.38 -11.16
CA SER A 79 0.88 -6.29 -10.56
C SER A 79 -0.53 -6.70 -10.12
N GLY A 80 -1.20 -7.55 -10.91
CA GLY A 80 -2.64 -7.83 -10.76
C GLY A 80 -3.54 -6.64 -11.11
N LEU A 81 -3.00 -5.60 -11.75
CA LEU A 81 -3.77 -4.45 -12.22
C LEU A 81 -4.42 -4.76 -13.57
N THR A 82 -5.64 -4.24 -13.77
CA THR A 82 -6.27 -4.25 -15.10
C THR A 82 -5.83 -3.05 -15.93
N LEU A 83 -5.98 -3.14 -17.25
CA LEU A 83 -5.67 -2.01 -18.14
C LEU A 83 -6.42 -0.74 -17.72
N THR A 84 -5.75 0.41 -17.86
CA THR A 84 -6.19 1.76 -17.44
C THR A 84 -6.28 2.00 -15.93
N SER A 85 -5.73 1.10 -15.11
CA SER A 85 -5.70 1.29 -13.65
C SER A 85 -4.63 2.26 -13.20
N ALA A 86 -4.92 2.99 -12.11
CA ALA A 86 -3.93 3.78 -11.38
C ALA A 86 -3.74 3.25 -9.96
N LEU A 87 -2.62 3.60 -9.34
CA LEU A 87 -2.35 3.33 -7.94
C LEU A 87 -2.52 4.59 -7.11
N LEU A 88 -3.22 4.47 -5.99
CA LEU A 88 -3.44 5.59 -5.08
C LEU A 88 -2.28 5.69 -4.08
N ALA A 89 -1.24 6.45 -4.46
CA ALA A 89 -0.04 6.64 -3.63
C ALA A 89 -0.30 7.58 -2.45
N ILE A 90 0.22 7.20 -1.29
CA ILE A 90 0.21 7.98 -0.06
C ILE A 90 1.61 8.58 0.11
N THR A 91 1.70 9.90 0.06
CA THR A 91 2.96 10.65 0.21
C THR A 91 2.92 11.50 1.46
N HIS A 92 4.07 11.69 2.10
CA HIS A 92 4.23 12.49 3.33
C HIS A 92 5.18 13.67 3.07
N PRO A 93 4.74 14.69 2.31
CA PRO A 93 5.58 15.82 1.95
C PRO A 93 6.03 16.59 3.19
N GLU A 94 7.29 17.03 3.18
CA GLU A 94 7.91 17.79 4.26
C GLU A 94 7.07 19.04 4.61
N GLY A 95 6.87 19.29 5.90
CA GLY A 95 6.03 20.40 6.40
C GLY A 95 4.51 20.21 6.23
N SER A 96 4.03 19.05 5.77
CA SER A 96 2.58 18.76 5.65
C SER A 96 2.07 17.87 6.79
N TRP A 97 1.10 18.37 7.57
CA TRP A 97 0.48 17.62 8.68
C TRP A 97 -0.40 16.44 8.21
N LEU A 98 -0.97 16.52 6.99
CA LEU A 98 -1.74 15.43 6.37
C LEU A 98 -0.94 14.75 5.26
N PRO A 99 -1.11 13.43 5.07
CA PRO A 99 -0.63 12.75 3.89
C PRO A 99 -1.31 13.32 2.64
N THR A 100 -0.52 13.47 1.58
CA THR A 100 -1.05 13.80 0.26
C THR A 100 -1.28 12.51 -0.51
N ILE A 101 -2.53 12.26 -0.87
CA ILE A 101 -2.95 11.06 -1.59
C ILE A 101 -3.18 11.42 -3.05
N ARG A 102 -2.48 10.77 -3.99
CA ARG A 102 -2.59 11.05 -5.43
C ARG A 102 -2.53 9.78 -6.27
N PRO A 103 -3.29 9.71 -7.37
CA PRO A 103 -3.22 8.61 -8.30
C PRO A 103 -1.97 8.73 -9.18
N TYR A 104 -1.32 7.59 -9.44
CA TYR A 104 -0.24 7.45 -10.41
C TYR A 104 -0.50 6.21 -11.26
N THR A 105 -0.46 6.37 -12.58
CA THR A 105 -0.61 5.24 -13.51
C THR A 105 0.75 4.64 -13.83
N PRO A 106 0.97 3.35 -13.54
CA PRO A 106 2.20 2.64 -13.92
C PRO A 106 2.43 2.61 -15.43
N ILE A 107 3.69 2.66 -15.82
CA ILE A 107 4.13 2.59 -17.22
C ILE A 107 4.81 1.26 -17.58
N SER A 108 5.19 0.45 -16.59
CA SER A 108 5.68 -0.93 -16.78
C SER A 108 4.58 -1.81 -17.38
N ASP A 109 4.95 -2.99 -17.89
CA ASP A 109 3.92 -3.96 -18.29
C ASP A 109 3.17 -4.46 -17.05
N LEU A 110 1.84 -4.66 -17.16
CA LEU A 110 1.02 -5.06 -16.01
C LEU A 110 1.27 -6.50 -15.58
N ASP A 111 1.69 -7.33 -16.55
CA ASP A 111 2.00 -8.75 -16.38
C ASP A 111 3.50 -9.00 -16.16
N GLU A 112 4.32 -7.94 -16.21
CA GLU A 112 5.77 -8.06 -15.96
C GLU A 112 6.03 -8.34 -14.48
N PRO A 113 6.79 -9.40 -14.18
CA PRO A 113 7.02 -9.81 -12.81
C PRO A 113 8.07 -8.95 -12.11
N GLY A 114 8.00 -8.95 -10.78
CA GLY A 114 9.04 -8.45 -9.88
C GLY A 114 9.08 -6.94 -9.65
N HIS A 115 8.47 -6.10 -10.50
CA HIS A 115 8.47 -4.65 -10.27
C HIS A 115 7.31 -3.89 -10.90
N ILE A 116 7.20 -2.62 -10.51
CA ILE A 116 6.31 -1.63 -11.12
C ILE A 116 7.03 -0.30 -11.33
N GLU A 117 6.82 0.34 -12.47
CA GLU A 117 7.48 1.60 -12.81
C GLU A 117 6.49 2.76 -12.84
N LEU A 118 6.79 3.83 -12.10
CA LEU A 118 6.06 5.10 -12.13
C LEU A 118 6.89 6.18 -12.83
N MET A 119 6.30 6.86 -13.82
CA MET A 119 6.88 8.08 -14.40
C MET A 119 6.25 9.31 -13.74
N VAL A 120 7.07 10.12 -13.08
CA VAL A 120 6.62 11.24 -12.24
C VAL A 120 7.26 12.54 -12.68
N LYS A 121 6.42 13.48 -13.15
CA LYS A 121 6.80 14.87 -13.41
C LYS A 121 6.71 15.70 -12.12
N LYS A 122 7.77 16.45 -11.81
CA LYS A 122 7.84 17.40 -10.70
C LYS A 122 7.19 18.71 -11.11
N TYR A 123 6.22 19.14 -10.31
CA TYR A 123 5.69 20.49 -10.37
C TYR A 123 6.32 21.33 -9.24
N PRO A 124 6.69 22.60 -9.49
CA PRO A 124 7.37 23.45 -8.50
C PRO A 124 6.72 23.44 -7.11
N ASP A 125 5.39 23.55 -7.04
CA ASP A 125 4.61 23.53 -5.79
C ASP A 125 3.86 22.21 -5.54
N GLY A 126 4.21 21.18 -6.32
CA GLY A 126 3.51 19.89 -6.28
C GLY A 126 3.96 19.06 -5.09
N LYS A 127 3.19 19.08 -3.98
CA LYS A 127 3.49 18.33 -2.75
C LYS A 127 3.84 16.86 -2.98
N ALA A 128 2.96 16.10 -3.64
CA ALA A 128 3.20 14.67 -3.90
C ALA A 128 4.33 14.42 -4.90
N SER A 129 4.40 15.20 -5.99
CA SER A 129 5.47 15.05 -6.99
C SER A 129 6.84 15.44 -6.43
N GLY A 130 6.88 16.44 -5.54
CA GLY A 130 8.08 16.86 -4.82
C GLY A 130 8.59 15.78 -3.89
N TYR A 131 7.69 15.18 -3.09
CA TYR A 131 8.01 14.03 -2.23
C TYR A 131 8.54 12.84 -3.04
N LEU A 132 7.88 12.46 -4.14
CA LEU A 132 8.37 11.36 -4.98
C LEU A 132 9.73 11.67 -5.60
N HIS A 133 10.02 12.93 -5.91
CA HIS A 133 11.33 13.34 -6.42
C HIS A 133 12.43 13.37 -5.35
N SER A 134 12.08 13.44 -4.06
CA SER A 134 13.04 13.41 -2.95
C SER A 134 13.40 11.99 -2.49
N LEU A 135 12.62 10.98 -2.92
CA LEU A 135 12.93 9.58 -2.60
C LEU A 135 14.30 9.17 -3.15
N LYS A 136 14.94 8.24 -2.45
CA LYS A 136 16.20 7.59 -2.80
C LYS A 136 16.00 6.07 -2.88
N PRO A 137 16.80 5.35 -3.69
CA PRO A 137 16.81 3.89 -3.66
C PRO A 137 16.92 3.37 -2.23
N GLY A 138 16.06 2.41 -1.88
CA GLY A 138 15.91 1.89 -0.53
C GLY A 138 14.72 2.45 0.26
N ASP A 139 14.21 3.63 -0.09
CA ASP A 139 13.01 4.21 0.52
C ASP A 139 11.76 3.40 0.14
N SER A 140 10.66 3.59 0.86
CA SER A 140 9.39 2.90 0.59
C SER A 140 8.26 3.87 0.29
N LEU A 141 7.36 3.45 -0.60
CA LEU A 141 6.12 4.15 -0.91
C LEU A 141 4.91 3.26 -0.60
N ARG A 142 3.89 3.87 0.02
CA ARG A 142 2.65 3.19 0.36
C ARG A 142 1.57 3.49 -0.68
N PHE A 143 0.85 2.46 -1.08
CA PHE A 143 -0.29 2.53 -1.97
C PHE A 143 -1.54 2.09 -1.20
N ALA A 144 -2.57 2.95 -1.21
CA ALA A 144 -3.81 2.69 -0.49
C ALA A 144 -4.65 1.59 -1.17
N THR A 145 -4.73 1.65 -2.50
CA THR A 145 -5.52 0.74 -3.33
C THR A 145 -5.24 1.00 -4.81
N SER A 146 -5.69 0.09 -5.67
CA SER A 146 -5.78 0.31 -7.12
C SER A 146 -7.11 0.95 -7.48
N LEU A 147 -7.08 1.91 -8.41
CA LEU A 147 -8.25 2.58 -8.96
C LEU A 147 -8.46 2.04 -10.37
N LYS A 148 -9.58 1.35 -10.58
CA LYS A 148 -9.99 0.89 -11.90
C LYS A 148 -10.38 2.07 -12.76
N GLY A 149 -9.76 2.17 -13.93
CA GLY A 149 -10.11 3.16 -14.95
C GLY A 149 -11.20 2.66 -15.88
N TYR A 150 -11.09 3.09 -17.14
CA TYR A 150 -11.93 2.62 -18.24
C TYR A 150 -11.89 1.09 -18.39
N GLN A 151 -13.06 0.46 -18.47
CA GLN A 151 -13.15 -1.00 -18.67
C GLN A 151 -12.89 -1.34 -20.14
N TRP A 152 -11.61 -1.37 -20.53
CA TRP A 152 -11.19 -1.66 -21.89
C TRP A 152 -11.69 -3.03 -22.34
N LYS A 153 -12.16 -3.08 -23.59
CA LYS A 153 -12.54 -4.30 -24.31
C LYS A 153 -11.87 -4.30 -25.69
N PRO A 154 -11.29 -5.41 -26.13
CA PRO A 154 -10.73 -5.52 -27.47
C PRO A 154 -11.77 -5.18 -28.55
N ASN A 155 -11.37 -4.43 -29.58
CA ASN A 155 -12.23 -4.07 -30.72
C ASN A 155 -13.54 -3.35 -30.36
N GLU A 156 -13.63 -2.72 -29.18
CA GLU A 156 -14.81 -1.93 -28.82
C GLU A 156 -15.03 -0.74 -29.78
N PHE A 157 -13.94 -0.23 -30.33
CA PHE A 157 -13.91 0.89 -31.27
C PHE A 157 -13.05 0.56 -32.48
N SER A 158 -13.40 1.11 -33.64
CA SER A 158 -12.54 1.02 -34.83
C SER A 158 -11.31 1.91 -34.68
N HIS A 159 -11.46 3.07 -34.03
CA HIS A 159 -10.41 4.05 -33.82
C HIS A 159 -10.54 4.75 -32.46
N ALA A 160 -9.47 4.83 -31.68
CA ALA A 160 -9.38 5.66 -30.50
C ALA A 160 -8.39 6.82 -30.69
N TYR A 161 -8.87 8.05 -30.50
CA TYR A 161 -8.04 9.25 -30.44
C TYR A 161 -7.62 9.50 -28.99
N LEU A 162 -6.33 9.73 -28.79
CA LEU A 162 -5.72 9.82 -27.48
C LEU A 162 -5.13 11.22 -27.31
N LEU A 163 -5.73 12.06 -26.47
CA LEU A 163 -5.33 13.44 -26.26
C LEU A 163 -4.64 13.56 -24.91
N ALA A 164 -3.31 13.68 -24.93
CA ALA A 164 -2.48 13.72 -23.73
C ALA A 164 -1.85 15.10 -23.51
N GLY A 165 -1.71 15.52 -22.25
CA GLY A 165 -1.00 16.74 -21.87
C GLY A 165 -0.06 16.50 -20.69
N GLY A 166 1.22 16.81 -20.86
CA GLY A 166 2.25 16.63 -19.81
C GLY A 166 2.23 15.23 -19.17
N ALA A 167 2.01 15.16 -17.85
CA ALA A 167 1.96 13.88 -17.11
C ALA A 167 0.74 13.00 -17.45
N GLY A 168 -0.27 13.54 -18.13
CA GLY A 168 -1.43 12.79 -18.61
C GLY A 168 -1.10 11.77 -19.71
N ILE A 169 0.15 11.69 -20.14
CA ILE A 169 0.62 10.62 -21.03
C ILE A 169 0.65 9.25 -20.34
N THR A 170 0.83 9.14 -19.02
CA THR A 170 1.02 7.82 -18.39
C THR A 170 -0.19 6.89 -18.48
N PRO A 171 -1.45 7.36 -18.25
CA PRO A 171 -2.63 6.52 -18.47
C PRO A 171 -2.87 6.18 -19.93
N ILE A 172 -2.56 7.14 -20.82
CA ILE A 172 -2.70 6.99 -22.26
C ILE A 172 -1.69 5.97 -22.80
N TYR A 173 -0.45 6.02 -22.32
CA TYR A 173 0.61 5.09 -22.67
C TYR A 173 0.30 3.67 -22.20
N GLN A 174 -0.22 3.52 -20.98
CA GLN A 174 -0.68 2.21 -20.49
C GLN A 174 -1.74 1.61 -21.42
N LEU A 175 -2.74 2.41 -21.86
CA LEU A 175 -3.75 2.00 -22.84
C LEU A 175 -3.13 1.64 -24.20
N ILE A 176 -2.23 2.48 -24.74
CA ILE A 176 -1.53 2.20 -26.01
C ILE A 176 -0.83 0.85 -25.95
N LYS A 177 -0.03 0.61 -24.90
CA LYS A 177 0.70 -0.64 -24.70
C LYS A 177 -0.24 -1.84 -24.68
N GLY A 178 -1.29 -1.80 -23.86
CA GLY A 178 -2.23 -2.91 -23.75
C GLY A 178 -2.99 -3.21 -25.05
N THR A 179 -3.44 -2.16 -25.75
CA THR A 179 -4.18 -2.30 -27.01
C THR A 179 -3.31 -2.79 -28.18
N LEU A 180 -2.04 -2.34 -28.27
CA LEU A 180 -1.14 -2.76 -29.34
C LEU A 180 -0.55 -4.16 -29.10
N LYS A 181 -0.23 -4.49 -27.83
CA LYS A 181 0.30 -5.81 -27.48
C LYS A 181 -0.75 -6.92 -27.52
N ASN A 182 -2.04 -6.59 -27.47
CA ASN A 182 -3.09 -7.61 -27.59
C ASN A 182 -3.25 -8.05 -29.06
N PRO A 183 -2.96 -9.31 -29.41
CA PRO A 183 -3.02 -9.78 -30.81
C PRO A 183 -4.45 -9.86 -31.37
N HIS A 184 -5.46 -9.87 -30.50
CA HIS A 184 -6.88 -9.93 -30.88
C HIS A 184 -7.51 -8.55 -31.00
N ASP A 185 -6.84 -7.47 -30.59
CA ASP A 185 -7.34 -6.12 -30.76
C ASP A 185 -6.85 -5.52 -32.09
N ARG A 186 -7.75 -4.92 -32.86
CA ARG A 186 -7.51 -4.25 -34.14
C ARG A 186 -7.80 -2.76 -34.10
N THR A 187 -8.17 -2.20 -32.95
CA THR A 187 -8.42 -0.76 -32.78
C THR A 187 -7.21 0.04 -33.25
N LYS A 188 -7.46 1.04 -34.11
CA LYS A 188 -6.47 2.04 -34.52
C LYS A 188 -6.34 3.12 -33.45
N LEU A 189 -5.14 3.61 -33.24
CA LEU A 189 -4.81 4.57 -32.20
C LEU A 189 -4.11 5.78 -32.82
N THR A 190 -4.58 6.97 -32.48
CA THR A 190 -3.88 8.21 -32.86
C THR A 190 -3.69 9.10 -31.65
N LEU A 191 -2.44 9.29 -31.25
CA LEU A 191 -2.05 10.12 -30.13
C LEU A 191 -1.76 11.55 -30.56
N VAL A 192 -2.37 12.52 -29.89
CA VAL A 192 -1.95 13.93 -29.93
C VAL A 192 -1.44 14.29 -28.55
N PHE A 193 -0.15 14.57 -28.44
CA PHE A 193 0.53 14.80 -27.17
C PHE A 193 1.07 16.24 -27.08
N GLY A 194 0.44 17.03 -26.21
CA GLY A 194 0.84 18.41 -25.91
C GLY A 194 1.88 18.50 -24.80
N VAL A 195 2.96 19.23 -25.06
CA VAL A 195 4.00 19.57 -24.08
C VAL A 195 4.32 21.07 -24.08
N ASN A 196 5.01 21.53 -23.03
CA ASN A 196 5.39 22.93 -22.91
C ASN A 196 6.53 23.29 -23.87
N SER A 197 7.58 22.47 -23.90
CA SER A 197 8.80 22.71 -24.68
C SER A 197 9.37 21.38 -25.19
N GLU A 198 10.37 21.40 -26.07
CA GLU A 198 10.98 20.17 -26.61
C GLU A 198 11.68 19.33 -25.53
N GLU A 199 12.18 19.94 -24.46
CA GLU A 199 12.79 19.23 -23.32
C GLU A 199 11.76 18.49 -22.45
N ASP A 200 10.47 18.80 -22.61
CA ASP A 200 9.36 18.14 -21.91
C ASP A 200 8.80 16.94 -22.66
N LEU A 201 9.36 16.57 -23.82
CA LEU A 201 8.96 15.39 -24.57
C LEU A 201 9.25 14.13 -23.73
N LEU A 202 8.23 13.28 -23.61
CA LEU A 202 8.31 12.02 -22.89
C LEU A 202 8.01 10.86 -23.84
N LEU A 203 8.66 9.73 -23.62
CA LEU A 203 8.42 8.44 -24.29
C LEU A 203 8.71 8.44 -25.80
N LYS A 204 9.54 9.36 -26.32
CA LYS A 204 9.81 9.48 -27.77
C LYS A 204 10.27 8.16 -28.39
N GLU A 205 11.26 7.52 -27.78
CA GLU A 205 11.83 6.25 -28.24
C GLU A 205 10.77 5.14 -28.27
N GLU A 206 9.95 5.03 -27.22
CA GLU A 206 8.91 4.01 -27.15
C GLU A 206 7.77 4.25 -28.14
N LEU A 207 7.38 5.51 -28.35
CA LEU A 207 6.35 5.88 -29.32
C LEU A 207 6.84 5.67 -30.76
N ASP A 208 8.10 5.98 -31.06
CA ASP A 208 8.72 5.68 -32.37
C ASP A 208 8.74 4.20 -32.66
N ARG A 209 9.13 3.39 -31.66
CA ARG A 209 9.10 1.94 -31.77
C ARG A 209 7.69 1.44 -32.07
N TYR A 210 6.67 1.89 -31.32
CA TYR A 210 5.30 1.46 -31.60
C TYR A 210 4.77 1.92 -32.96
N ALA A 211 5.16 3.11 -33.42
CA ALA A 211 4.77 3.59 -34.75
C ALA A 211 5.45 2.77 -35.86
N THR A 212 6.66 2.28 -35.61
CA THR A 212 7.41 1.42 -36.54
C THR A 212 6.89 -0.02 -36.54
N GLU A 213 6.57 -0.58 -35.36
CA GLU A 213 6.05 -1.95 -35.21
C GLU A 213 4.59 -2.08 -35.66
N PHE A 214 3.79 -1.02 -35.52
CA PHE A 214 2.36 -1.01 -35.81
C PHE A 214 1.94 0.14 -36.74
N PRO A 215 2.53 0.28 -37.95
CA PRO A 215 2.35 1.47 -38.81
C PRO A 215 0.90 1.67 -39.26
N ASP A 216 0.13 0.59 -39.42
CA ASP A 216 -1.29 0.67 -39.82
C ASP A 216 -2.26 0.94 -38.65
N ARG A 217 -1.75 0.85 -37.41
CA ARG A 217 -2.56 0.89 -36.18
C ARG A 217 -2.16 1.99 -35.21
N PHE A 218 -0.94 2.50 -35.24
CA PHE A 218 -0.49 3.53 -34.31
C PHE A 218 0.16 4.69 -35.06
N ASN A 219 -0.35 5.89 -34.80
CA ASN A 219 0.29 7.13 -35.21
C ASN A 219 0.28 8.10 -34.02
N TYR A 220 1.23 9.03 -33.99
CA TYR A 220 1.24 10.05 -32.96
C TYR A 220 1.79 11.39 -33.48
N ILE A 221 1.39 12.47 -32.81
CA ILE A 221 1.80 13.84 -33.12
C ILE A 221 2.14 14.54 -31.81
N TYR A 222 3.30 15.19 -31.76
CA TYR A 222 3.63 16.14 -30.70
C TYR A 222 3.22 17.56 -31.08
N THR A 223 2.71 18.30 -30.10
CA THR A 223 2.53 19.75 -30.20
C THR A 223 3.24 20.44 -29.03
N VAL A 224 4.01 21.48 -29.34
CA VAL A 224 4.86 22.19 -28.38
C VAL A 224 4.36 23.62 -28.26
N SER A 225 3.93 24.01 -27.06
CA SER A 225 3.33 25.35 -26.86
C SER A 225 4.35 26.50 -26.81
N ARG A 226 5.59 26.24 -26.37
CA ARG A 226 6.68 27.22 -26.27
C ARG A 226 7.98 26.61 -26.81
N PRO A 227 8.13 26.50 -28.15
CA PRO A 227 9.35 25.99 -28.75
C PRO A 227 10.54 26.91 -28.45
N LYS A 228 11.73 26.35 -28.24
CA LYS A 228 12.95 27.15 -27.98
C LYS A 228 13.51 27.82 -29.24
N LYS A 229 13.19 27.29 -30.42
CA LYS A 229 13.67 27.79 -31.71
C LYS A 229 12.47 28.25 -32.54
N GLU A 230 12.71 29.23 -33.40
CA GLU A 230 11.72 29.76 -34.34
C GLU A 230 11.25 28.68 -35.33
N THR A 231 12.15 27.76 -35.71
CA THR A 231 11.84 26.53 -36.45
C THR A 231 11.93 25.30 -35.54
N SER A 232 10.80 24.84 -35.01
CA SER A 232 10.69 23.57 -34.30
C SER A 232 10.33 22.44 -35.28
N PRO A 233 10.91 21.23 -35.17
CA PRO A 233 10.47 20.08 -35.96
C PRO A 233 9.08 19.58 -35.56
N TYR A 234 8.52 20.11 -34.47
CA TYR A 234 7.19 19.79 -33.97
C TYR A 234 6.20 20.91 -34.27
N ARG A 235 4.91 20.56 -34.32
CA ARG A 235 3.87 21.58 -34.43
C ARG A 235 3.94 22.53 -33.24
N THR A 236 3.86 23.83 -33.52
CA THR A 236 3.82 24.86 -32.48
C THR A 236 2.36 25.14 -32.07
N GLY A 237 2.13 25.27 -30.76
CA GLY A 237 0.83 25.63 -30.19
C GLY A 237 0.23 24.58 -29.27
N TYR A 238 -0.97 24.88 -28.78
CA TYR A 238 -1.78 23.98 -27.95
C TYR A 238 -2.51 22.94 -28.81
N ILE A 239 -3.15 21.97 -28.15
CA ILE A 239 -4.12 21.10 -28.80
C ILE A 239 -5.40 21.93 -29.02
N ASP A 240 -5.52 22.47 -30.23
CA ASP A 240 -6.61 23.34 -30.65
C ASP A 240 -7.53 22.68 -31.69
N GLU A 241 -8.59 23.39 -32.07
CA GLU A 241 -9.58 22.89 -33.00
C GLU A 241 -9.00 22.66 -34.41
N GLU A 242 -8.05 23.48 -34.84
CA GLU A 242 -7.40 23.35 -36.16
C GLU A 242 -6.58 22.06 -36.24
N LEU A 243 -5.75 21.79 -35.23
CA LEU A 243 -5.01 20.55 -35.13
C LEU A 243 -5.96 19.36 -35.15
N LEU A 244 -7.00 19.38 -34.32
CA LEU A 244 -7.91 18.25 -34.23
C LEU A 244 -8.69 18.02 -35.52
N LYS A 245 -9.07 19.06 -36.27
CA LYS A 245 -9.64 18.92 -37.62
C LYS A 245 -8.68 18.23 -38.59
N SER A 246 -7.38 18.51 -38.49
CA SER A 246 -6.38 17.86 -39.36
C SER A 246 -6.15 16.38 -38.99
N VAL A 247 -6.35 16.03 -37.72
CA VAL A 247 -6.14 14.67 -37.17
C VAL A 247 -7.37 13.79 -37.35
N PHE A 248 -8.57 14.32 -37.09
CA PHE A 248 -9.82 13.58 -37.16
C PHE A 248 -10.26 13.44 -38.60
N LYS A 249 -9.81 12.37 -39.25
CA LYS A 249 -10.15 12.06 -40.64
C LYS A 249 -11.33 11.10 -40.68
N GLY A 250 -12.38 11.47 -41.42
CA GLY A 250 -13.53 10.60 -41.67
C GLY A 250 -14.66 10.74 -40.65
N SER A 251 -15.49 9.69 -40.56
CA SER A 251 -16.67 9.65 -39.67
C SER A 251 -16.27 9.53 -38.20
N THR A 252 -17.00 10.21 -37.32
CA THR A 252 -16.88 10.03 -35.86
C THR A 252 -17.52 8.72 -35.38
N GLN A 253 -18.29 8.01 -36.21
CA GLN A 253 -18.94 6.75 -35.84
C GLN A 253 -17.92 5.65 -35.52
N GLY A 254 -18.18 4.90 -34.46
CA GLY A 254 -17.29 3.81 -34.00
C GLY A 254 -15.96 4.30 -33.41
N THR A 255 -15.83 5.60 -33.15
CA THR A 255 -14.61 6.19 -32.57
C THR A 255 -14.80 6.56 -31.09
N LYS A 256 -13.69 6.59 -30.35
CA LYS A 256 -13.61 7.01 -28.95
C LYS A 256 -12.50 8.05 -28.77
N VAL A 257 -12.71 9.03 -27.89
CA VAL A 257 -11.67 10.02 -27.55
C VAL A 257 -11.32 9.91 -26.08
N PHE A 258 -10.07 9.58 -25.78
CA PHE A 258 -9.53 9.56 -24.42
C PHE A 258 -8.76 10.84 -24.15
N ILE A 259 -9.02 11.50 -23.02
CA ILE A 259 -8.43 12.79 -22.68
C ILE A 259 -7.81 12.69 -21.29
N CYS A 260 -6.53 13.05 -21.18
CA CYS A 260 -5.86 13.17 -19.89
C CYS A 260 -4.79 14.26 -19.94
N GLY A 261 -4.92 15.26 -19.07
CA GLY A 261 -3.96 16.35 -19.02
C GLY A 261 -4.26 17.38 -17.94
N PRO A 262 -3.62 18.56 -18.00
CA PRO A 262 -3.95 19.66 -17.10
C PRO A 262 -5.43 20.05 -17.21
N PRO A 263 -6.10 20.45 -16.11
CA PRO A 263 -7.52 20.77 -16.11
C PRO A 263 -7.94 21.78 -17.20
N ALA A 264 -7.12 22.80 -17.45
CA ALA A 264 -7.39 23.78 -18.51
C ALA A 264 -7.46 23.15 -19.92
N MET A 265 -6.65 22.13 -20.20
CA MET A 265 -6.71 21.39 -21.46
C MET A 265 -7.96 20.50 -21.51
N GLU A 266 -8.25 19.75 -20.44
CA GLU A 266 -9.44 18.88 -20.39
C GLU A 266 -10.73 19.71 -20.58
N ASP A 267 -10.83 20.86 -19.89
CA ASP A 267 -11.97 21.77 -19.94
C ASP A 267 -12.14 22.39 -21.33
N ALA A 268 -11.06 22.78 -22.01
CA ALA A 268 -11.13 23.34 -23.36
C ALA A 268 -11.59 22.31 -24.40
N LEU A 269 -11.16 21.05 -24.25
CA LEU A 269 -11.47 19.98 -25.19
C LEU A 269 -12.86 19.40 -24.99
N ALA A 270 -13.20 19.02 -23.76
CA ALA A 270 -14.45 18.33 -23.43
C ALA A 270 -15.59 19.27 -23.01
N GLY A 271 -15.28 20.52 -22.69
CA GLY A 271 -16.24 21.47 -22.12
C GLY A 271 -16.38 21.34 -20.61
N THR A 272 -16.96 22.36 -19.99
CA THR A 272 -17.23 22.44 -18.56
C THR A 272 -18.74 22.43 -18.27
N ARG A 273 -19.12 22.36 -16.99
CA ARG A 273 -20.53 22.53 -16.61
C ARG A 273 -21.10 23.91 -17.00
N ARG A 274 -20.26 24.95 -17.05
CA ARG A 274 -20.66 26.32 -17.40
C ARG A 274 -20.63 26.59 -18.89
N SER A 275 -19.74 25.92 -19.61
CA SER A 275 -19.60 25.98 -21.07
C SER A 275 -19.49 24.55 -21.60
N PRO A 276 -20.63 23.87 -21.80
CA PRO A 276 -20.65 22.45 -22.16
C PRO A 276 -20.14 22.17 -23.57
N GLU A 277 -20.01 23.19 -24.41
CA GLU A 277 -19.54 23.10 -25.79
C GLU A 277 -18.00 23.22 -25.87
N GLY A 278 -17.31 22.14 -25.53
CA GLY A 278 -15.87 22.01 -25.80
C GLY A 278 -15.54 21.89 -27.28
N ILE A 279 -14.24 21.96 -27.61
CA ILE A 279 -13.75 21.77 -29.00
C ILE A 279 -14.29 20.47 -29.61
N LEU A 280 -14.29 19.37 -28.87
CA LEU A 280 -14.72 18.06 -29.38
C LEU A 280 -16.21 18.01 -29.72
N SER A 281 -17.05 18.74 -28.96
CA SER A 281 -18.47 18.87 -29.27
C SER A 281 -18.69 19.61 -30.59
N ARG A 282 -17.91 20.67 -30.86
CA ARG A 282 -17.96 21.42 -32.13
C ARG A 282 -17.45 20.60 -33.31
N LEU A 283 -16.59 19.62 -33.05
CA LEU A 283 -16.11 18.64 -34.03
C LEU A 283 -17.05 17.44 -34.22
N GLY A 284 -18.23 17.45 -33.57
CA GLY A 284 -19.27 16.44 -33.78
C GLY A 284 -19.14 15.17 -32.94
N PHE A 285 -18.31 15.16 -31.88
CA PHE A 285 -18.27 14.06 -30.93
C PHE A 285 -19.37 14.21 -29.88
N SER A 286 -20.10 13.12 -29.63
CA SER A 286 -21.06 13.06 -28.53
C SER A 286 -20.37 12.77 -27.20
N LYS A 287 -21.02 13.11 -26.08
CA LYS A 287 -20.41 12.99 -24.74
C LYS A 287 -20.07 11.55 -24.36
N ASP A 288 -20.83 10.56 -24.84
CA ASP A 288 -20.57 9.14 -24.63
C ASP A 288 -19.30 8.65 -25.34
N GLN A 289 -18.87 9.34 -26.41
CA GLN A 289 -17.60 9.06 -27.08
C GLN A 289 -16.39 9.63 -26.34
N LEU A 290 -16.61 10.54 -25.40
CA LEU A 290 -15.54 11.20 -24.65
C LEU A 290 -15.26 10.47 -23.34
N GLN A 291 -14.01 10.09 -23.13
CA GLN A 291 -13.50 9.55 -21.87
C GLN A 291 -12.44 10.48 -21.30
N THR A 292 -12.88 11.47 -20.52
CA THR A 292 -11.96 12.22 -19.65
C THR A 292 -11.50 11.34 -18.49
N ARG A 293 -10.23 11.45 -18.07
CA ARG A 293 -9.67 10.75 -16.90
C ARG A 293 -9.68 9.23 -17.08
N VAL A 294 -8.81 8.77 -17.99
CA VAL A 294 -8.59 7.34 -18.35
C VAL A 294 -8.38 6.45 -17.11
N SER A 295 -7.73 6.97 -16.07
CA SER A 295 -7.72 6.41 -14.72
C SER A 295 -8.45 7.34 -13.76
N VAL A 296 -9.30 6.79 -12.87
CA VAL A 296 -10.08 7.57 -11.91
C VAL A 296 -9.13 8.43 -11.07
N THR A 297 -9.15 9.74 -11.31
CA THR A 297 -8.56 10.68 -10.36
C THR A 297 -9.64 10.94 -9.32
N ALA A 298 -9.47 10.40 -8.11
CA ALA A 298 -10.22 10.88 -6.96
C ALA A 298 -10.01 12.41 -6.92
N LYS A 299 -11.10 13.17 -7.07
CA LYS A 299 -11.08 14.61 -7.17
C LYS A 299 -10.64 15.16 -5.80
N MET A 300 -9.35 15.31 -5.59
CA MET A 300 -8.76 15.96 -4.41
C MET A 300 -8.05 17.24 -4.83
N SER A 301 -8.85 18.26 -5.16
CA SER A 301 -8.44 19.67 -5.16
C SER A 301 -9.65 20.52 -4.76
N GLY A 302 -9.37 21.56 -3.97
CA GLY A 302 -10.31 22.27 -3.11
C GLY A 302 -11.51 22.92 -3.80
N GLN A 303 -12.58 23.01 -2.99
CA GLN A 303 -13.71 23.91 -3.12
C GLN A 303 -14.52 23.84 -4.44
N ASN A 304 -15.47 22.89 -4.50
CA ASN A 304 -16.88 23.29 -4.40
C ASN A 304 -17.79 22.07 -4.18
N LYS A 305 -18.73 22.30 -3.27
CA LYS A 305 -19.90 21.50 -2.91
C LYS A 305 -20.58 20.92 -4.17
N ALA A 306 -21.04 19.68 -4.03
CA ALA A 306 -21.86 18.88 -4.96
C ALA A 306 -21.13 17.84 -5.82
N LEU A 307 -21.61 16.59 -5.66
CA LEU A 307 -21.34 15.37 -6.43
C LEU A 307 -20.25 14.41 -5.91
N TYR A 308 -20.22 14.23 -4.59
CA TYR A 308 -20.14 12.89 -3.99
C TYR A 308 -21.34 12.82 -3.04
N PRO A 309 -22.11 11.72 -2.94
CA PRO A 309 -22.88 11.54 -1.73
C PRO A 309 -21.83 11.52 -0.62
N GLU A 310 -21.85 12.54 0.26
CA GLU A 310 -21.15 12.50 1.54
C GLU A 310 -21.31 11.07 2.05
N PRO A 311 -20.24 10.33 2.42
CA PRO A 311 -20.42 9.02 3.02
C PRO A 311 -21.34 9.26 4.20
N ASN A 312 -22.61 8.85 4.08
CA ASN A 312 -23.64 9.15 5.06
C ASN A 312 -23.01 8.76 6.39
N VAL A 313 -23.09 9.64 7.40
CA VAL A 313 -22.46 9.40 8.71
C VAL A 313 -22.77 7.99 9.21
N LEU A 314 -23.95 7.49 8.83
CA LEU A 314 -24.41 6.11 8.94
C LEU A 314 -23.47 5.04 8.36
N THR A 315 -23.02 5.16 7.11
CA THR A 315 -22.11 4.19 6.46
C THR A 315 -20.74 4.12 7.14
N SER A 316 -20.20 5.28 7.53
CA SER A 316 -18.94 5.36 8.26
C SER A 316 -19.08 4.77 9.68
N SER A 317 -20.20 5.04 10.36
CA SER A 317 -20.49 4.40 11.65
C SER A 317 -20.66 2.89 11.54
N LEU A 318 -21.29 2.39 10.47
CA LEU A 318 -21.46 0.95 10.27
C LEU A 318 -20.12 0.24 10.04
N LYS A 319 -19.18 0.88 9.33
CA LYS A 319 -17.81 0.34 9.16
C LYS A 319 -17.06 0.26 10.49
N VAL A 320 -17.14 1.32 11.30
CA VAL A 320 -16.49 1.34 12.61
C VAL A 320 -17.13 0.31 13.54
N GLY A 321 -18.46 0.18 13.52
CA GLY A 321 -19.20 -0.89 14.20
C GLY A 321 -18.76 -2.27 13.76
N ALA A 322 -18.57 -2.52 12.46
CA ALA A 322 -18.10 -3.82 11.96
C ALA A 322 -16.72 -4.18 12.52
N VAL A 323 -15.77 -3.24 12.49
CA VAL A 323 -14.41 -3.45 13.04
C VAL A 323 -14.45 -3.70 14.54
N SER A 324 -15.19 -2.90 15.31
CA SER A 324 -15.30 -3.10 16.76
C SER A 324 -16.05 -4.39 17.11
N GLY A 325 -17.08 -4.74 16.35
CA GLY A 325 -17.83 -5.99 16.50
C GLY A 325 -16.98 -7.23 16.25
N SER A 326 -16.12 -7.23 15.23
CA SER A 326 -15.16 -8.30 14.99
C SER A 326 -14.18 -8.47 16.15
N ALA A 327 -13.64 -7.36 16.70
CA ALA A 327 -12.80 -7.42 17.90
C ALA A 327 -13.56 -7.96 19.12
N GLY A 328 -14.84 -7.58 19.28
CA GLY A 328 -15.73 -8.09 20.32
C GLY A 328 -16.02 -9.58 20.21
N LEU A 329 -16.15 -10.11 18.99
CA LEU A 329 -16.27 -11.56 18.75
C LEU A 329 -15.01 -12.30 19.20
N VAL A 330 -13.82 -11.82 18.82
CA VAL A 330 -12.55 -12.45 19.20
C VAL A 330 -12.37 -12.45 20.72
N TYR A 331 -12.58 -11.29 21.37
CA TYR A 331 -12.51 -11.19 22.82
C TYR A 331 -13.53 -12.11 23.51
N GLY A 332 -14.78 -12.08 23.06
CA GLY A 332 -15.85 -12.90 23.62
C GLY A 332 -15.63 -14.40 23.43
N GLY A 333 -14.97 -14.82 22.35
CA GLY A 333 -14.53 -16.20 22.17
C GLY A 333 -13.51 -16.61 23.22
N ILE A 334 -12.49 -15.78 23.45
CA ILE A 334 -11.44 -16.04 24.45
C ILE A 334 -12.00 -16.01 25.87
N SER A 335 -12.79 -14.98 26.23
CA SER A 335 -13.37 -14.86 27.57
C SER A 335 -14.47 -15.88 27.83
N GLY A 336 -15.23 -16.23 26.79
CA GLY A 336 -16.33 -17.19 26.85
C GLY A 336 -15.87 -18.59 27.24
N VAL A 337 -14.70 -19.03 26.75
CA VAL A 337 -14.10 -20.32 27.12
C VAL A 337 -13.71 -20.38 28.61
N ILE A 338 -13.36 -19.24 29.21
CA ILE A 338 -12.91 -19.17 30.60
C ILE A 338 -14.07 -18.96 31.57
N ARG A 339 -15.06 -18.16 31.20
CA ARG A 339 -16.07 -17.63 32.14
C ARG A 339 -17.50 -18.12 31.89
N SER A 340 -17.80 -18.70 30.73
CA SER A 340 -19.19 -19.01 30.36
C SER A 340 -19.41 -20.49 30.05
N PRO A 341 -20.57 -21.06 30.44
CA PRO A 341 -20.95 -22.42 30.07
C PRO A 341 -21.29 -22.56 28.58
N HIS A 342 -21.57 -21.44 27.88
CA HIS A 342 -21.88 -21.39 26.45
C HIS A 342 -21.00 -20.35 25.72
N PRO A 343 -19.76 -20.72 25.34
CA PRO A 343 -18.76 -19.79 24.80
C PRO A 343 -19.16 -19.10 23.51
N VAL A 344 -19.86 -19.81 22.62
CA VAL A 344 -20.28 -19.27 21.31
C VAL A 344 -21.33 -18.17 21.46
N ILE A 345 -22.32 -18.38 22.34
CA ILE A 345 -23.38 -17.39 22.60
C ILE A 345 -22.77 -16.15 23.28
N HIS A 346 -21.85 -16.35 24.23
CA HIS A 346 -21.11 -15.25 24.85
C HIS A 346 -20.29 -14.45 23.83
N SER A 347 -19.59 -15.14 22.93
CA SER A 347 -18.82 -14.54 21.84
C SER A 347 -19.69 -13.67 20.93
N ILE A 348 -20.82 -14.21 20.44
CA ILE A 348 -21.75 -13.50 19.57
C ILE A 348 -22.34 -12.28 20.28
N SER A 349 -22.74 -12.43 21.54
CA SER A 349 -23.26 -11.33 22.35
C SER A 349 -22.24 -10.21 22.52
N CYS A 350 -20.98 -10.53 22.80
CA CYS A 350 -19.89 -9.54 22.84
C CYS A 350 -19.68 -8.86 21.48
N GLY A 351 -19.73 -9.60 20.37
CA GLY A 351 -19.64 -9.02 19.03
C GLY A 351 -20.74 -8.00 18.73
N ILE A 352 -21.99 -8.35 19.02
CA ILE A 352 -23.15 -7.45 18.86
C ILE A 352 -23.01 -6.22 19.76
N HIS A 353 -22.56 -6.40 21.00
CA HIS A 353 -22.35 -5.31 21.94
C HIS A 353 -21.32 -4.30 21.43
N TRP A 354 -20.15 -4.78 21.01
CA TRP A 354 -19.08 -3.91 20.53
C TRP A 354 -19.40 -3.30 19.16
N PHE A 355 -20.19 -3.97 18.32
CA PHE A 355 -20.73 -3.39 17.09
C PHE A 355 -21.65 -2.20 17.39
N ALA A 356 -22.62 -2.40 18.28
CA ALA A 356 -23.57 -1.37 18.66
C ALA A 356 -22.86 -0.17 19.30
N CYS A 357 -21.93 -0.40 20.24
CA CYS A 357 -21.12 0.66 20.84
C CYS A 357 -20.29 1.43 19.81
N GLY A 358 -19.58 0.75 18.90
CA GLY A 358 -18.72 1.40 17.91
C GLY A 358 -19.49 2.22 16.89
N ALA A 359 -20.61 1.69 16.38
CA ALA A 359 -21.45 2.40 15.42
C ALA A 359 -22.11 3.64 16.04
N SER A 360 -22.74 3.49 17.21
CA SER A 360 -23.44 4.60 17.86
C SER A 360 -22.47 5.67 18.38
N PHE A 361 -21.28 5.28 18.86
CA PHE A 361 -20.20 6.23 19.20
C PHE A 361 -19.77 7.07 17.99
N TRP A 362 -19.44 6.42 16.88
CA TRP A 362 -18.94 7.12 15.68
C TRP A 362 -20.00 8.03 15.08
N TRP A 363 -21.25 7.58 15.06
CA TRP A 363 -22.38 8.35 14.56
C TRP A 363 -22.62 9.61 15.40
N LEU A 364 -22.68 9.47 16.74
CA LEU A 364 -22.92 10.58 17.65
C LEU A 364 -21.78 11.60 17.61
N ARG A 365 -20.53 11.11 17.67
CA ARG A 365 -19.33 11.96 17.57
C ARG A 365 -19.30 12.76 16.29
N SER A 366 -19.52 12.11 15.15
CA SER A 366 -19.44 12.75 13.84
C SER A 366 -20.53 13.81 13.67
N ASN A 367 -21.75 13.56 14.17
CA ASN A 367 -22.83 14.55 14.14
C ASN A 367 -22.54 15.75 15.06
N ILE A 368 -22.01 15.54 16.26
CA ILE A 368 -21.66 16.65 17.17
C ILE A 368 -20.55 17.52 16.57
N LEU A 369 -19.51 16.91 16.00
CA LEU A 369 -18.42 17.65 15.34
C LEU A 369 -18.92 18.44 14.12
N LYS A 370 -19.81 17.85 13.33
CA LYS A 370 -20.37 18.48 12.14
C LYS A 370 -21.36 19.60 12.46
N LEU A 371 -22.26 19.40 13.43
CA LEU A 371 -23.30 20.37 13.79
C LEU A 371 -22.79 21.52 14.66
N HIS A 372 -21.82 21.26 15.55
CA HIS A 372 -21.39 22.25 16.55
C HIS A 372 -20.05 22.91 16.21
N TYR A 373 -19.19 22.27 15.41
CA TYR A 373 -17.83 22.75 15.16
C TYR A 373 -17.44 22.85 13.69
N GLU A 374 -18.33 22.50 12.74
CA GLU A 374 -18.05 22.49 11.29
C GLU A 374 -16.70 21.81 10.93
N ASP A 375 -16.36 20.73 11.63
CA ASP A 375 -15.09 19.98 11.51
C ASP A 375 -13.79 20.74 11.88
N LYS A 376 -13.89 21.96 12.42
CA LYS A 376 -12.76 22.80 12.88
C LYS A 376 -12.46 22.69 14.39
N ALA A 377 -12.84 21.58 15.03
CA ALA A 377 -12.63 21.39 16.48
C ALA A 377 -11.15 21.22 16.85
N THR A 378 -10.71 21.91 17.91
CA THR A 378 -9.37 21.78 18.51
C THR A 378 -9.14 20.38 19.12
N PRO A 379 -7.89 19.94 19.35
CA PRO A 379 -7.60 18.62 19.93
C PRO A 379 -8.26 18.37 21.29
N LYS A 380 -8.33 19.41 22.14
CA LYS A 380 -9.03 19.36 23.43
C LYS A 380 -10.55 19.21 23.23
N GLN A 381 -11.14 19.98 22.32
CA GLN A 381 -12.57 19.86 21.99
C GLN A 381 -12.92 18.48 21.41
N ARG A 382 -12.07 17.91 20.56
CA ARG A 382 -12.24 16.54 20.04
C ARG A 382 -12.22 15.50 21.16
N ALA A 383 -11.41 15.70 22.21
CA ALA A 383 -11.36 14.82 23.38
C ALA A 383 -12.63 14.91 24.22
N TYR A 384 -13.15 16.12 24.45
CA TYR A 384 -14.44 16.30 25.14
C TYR A 384 -15.62 15.72 24.35
N VAL A 385 -15.65 15.90 23.03
CA VAL A 385 -16.70 15.32 22.17
C VAL A 385 -16.61 13.80 22.13
N SER A 386 -15.41 13.22 22.10
CA SER A 386 -15.21 11.76 22.26
C SER A 386 -15.69 11.27 23.63
N ALA A 387 -15.42 12.00 24.71
CA ALA A 387 -15.89 11.64 26.05
C ALA A 387 -17.42 11.62 26.11
N LEU A 388 -18.06 12.72 25.66
CA LEU A 388 -19.51 12.84 25.64
C LEU A 388 -20.16 11.74 24.77
N SER A 389 -19.63 11.53 23.57
CA SER A 389 -20.17 10.54 22.64
C SER A 389 -19.95 9.11 23.13
N GLY A 390 -18.80 8.83 23.75
CA GLY A 390 -18.50 7.56 24.39
C GLY A 390 -19.47 7.28 25.53
N GLY A 391 -19.67 8.23 26.45
CA GLY A 391 -20.58 8.09 27.56
C GLY A 391 -22.03 7.85 27.17
N VAL A 392 -22.54 8.67 26.25
CA VAL A 392 -23.94 8.57 25.80
C VAL A 392 -24.17 7.27 25.01
N ALA A 393 -23.32 6.97 24.01
CA ALA A 393 -23.48 5.78 23.19
C ALA A 393 -23.23 4.50 24.00
N GLY A 394 -22.10 4.43 24.70
CA GLY A 394 -21.71 3.27 25.49
C GLY A 394 -22.64 3.02 26.70
N GLY A 395 -23.08 4.09 27.38
CA GLY A 395 -24.07 3.99 28.47
C GLY A 395 -25.43 3.48 27.99
N ALA A 396 -25.93 4.02 26.88
CA ALA A 396 -27.21 3.59 26.28
C ALA A 396 -27.16 2.12 25.82
N VAL A 397 -26.12 1.73 25.08
CA VAL A 397 -25.94 0.34 24.60
C VAL A 397 -25.77 -0.62 25.78
N THR A 398 -24.98 -0.24 26.79
CA THR A 398 -24.82 -1.04 28.02
C THR A 398 -26.15 -1.28 28.71
N ARG A 399 -27.01 -0.24 28.81
CA ARG A 399 -28.32 -0.34 29.46
C ARG A 399 -29.31 -1.19 28.64
N LEU A 400 -29.28 -1.07 27.31
CA LEU A 400 -30.10 -1.88 26.41
C LEU A 400 -29.75 -3.37 26.49
N MET A 401 -28.49 -3.69 26.74
CA MET A 401 -28.01 -5.07 26.86
C MET A 401 -27.99 -5.59 28.30
N GLY A 402 -28.75 -4.98 29.21
CA GLY A 402 -28.98 -5.48 30.58
C GLY A 402 -27.96 -5.00 31.63
N GLY A 403 -27.02 -4.13 31.27
CA GLY A 403 -26.06 -3.52 32.19
C GLY A 403 -26.58 -2.27 32.91
N ARG A 404 -25.79 -1.75 33.86
CA ARG A 404 -26.12 -0.52 34.60
C ARG A 404 -25.69 0.71 33.79
N LEU A 405 -26.63 1.66 33.61
CA LEU A 405 -26.42 2.88 32.82
C LEU A 405 -25.27 3.75 33.33
N VAL A 406 -25.25 4.04 34.65
CA VAL A 406 -24.29 4.99 35.24
C VAL A 406 -22.83 4.51 35.13
N PRO A 407 -22.49 3.25 35.50
CA PRO A 407 -21.14 2.73 35.26
C PRO A 407 -20.75 2.72 33.78
N GLY A 408 -21.67 2.34 32.88
CA GLY A 408 -21.42 2.37 31.43
C GLY A 408 -21.10 3.78 30.92
N LEU A 409 -21.88 4.78 31.34
CA LEU A 409 -21.65 6.17 30.97
C LEU A 409 -20.25 6.65 31.42
N VAL A 410 -19.86 6.35 32.66
CA VAL A 410 -18.56 6.75 33.20
C VAL A 410 -17.41 6.05 32.45
N VAL A 411 -17.49 4.72 32.31
CA VAL A 411 -16.42 3.93 31.67
C VAL A 411 -16.23 4.34 30.21
N PHE A 412 -17.31 4.45 29.44
CA PHE A 412 -17.18 4.80 28.03
C PHE A 412 -16.87 6.28 27.80
N SER A 413 -17.22 7.18 28.73
CA SER A 413 -16.74 8.57 28.71
C SER A 413 -15.23 8.64 28.91
N LEU A 414 -14.71 7.90 29.90
CA LEU A 414 -13.28 7.82 30.17
C LEU A 414 -12.53 7.18 28.99
N LEU A 415 -13.04 6.08 28.43
CA LEU A 415 -12.45 5.44 27.25
C LEU A 415 -12.43 6.39 26.04
N GLY A 416 -13.49 7.15 25.81
CA GLY A 416 -13.54 8.16 24.75
C GLY A 416 -12.53 9.29 24.96
N TYR A 417 -12.43 9.81 26.18
CA TYR A 417 -11.49 10.88 26.53
C TYR A 417 -10.04 10.42 26.46
N VAL A 418 -9.71 9.30 27.11
CA VAL A 418 -8.36 8.72 27.14
C VAL A 418 -7.96 8.27 25.74
N GLY A 419 -8.85 7.61 24.99
CA GLY A 419 -8.56 7.18 23.63
C GLY A 419 -8.21 8.35 22.71
N GLN A 420 -8.98 9.45 22.77
CA GLN A 420 -8.67 10.65 21.98
C GLN A 420 -7.43 11.37 22.50
N SER A 421 -7.19 11.41 23.82
CA SER A 421 -6.02 12.05 24.40
C SER A 421 -4.74 11.28 24.07
N SER A 422 -4.76 9.95 24.12
CA SER A 422 -3.66 9.09 23.67
C SER A 422 -3.44 9.22 22.17
N TYR A 423 -4.50 9.30 21.36
CA TYR A 423 -4.36 9.59 19.94
C TYR A 423 -3.67 10.95 19.71
N ASN A 424 -4.11 12.01 20.39
CA ASN A 424 -3.51 13.33 20.29
C ASN A 424 -2.05 13.33 20.78
N ALA A 425 -1.73 12.58 21.84
CA ALA A 425 -0.37 12.48 22.40
C ALA A 425 0.56 11.68 21.48
N ILE A 426 0.08 10.57 20.91
CA ILE A 426 0.83 9.79 19.92
C ILE A 426 1.02 10.60 18.64
N ASP A 427 0.00 11.34 18.20
CA ASP A 427 0.09 12.24 17.05
C ASP A 427 1.15 13.33 17.31
N THR A 428 1.10 13.99 18.48
CA THR A 428 2.10 14.99 18.87
C THR A 428 3.51 14.39 18.98
N TRP A 429 3.65 13.22 19.61
CA TRP A 429 4.91 12.48 19.73
C TRP A 429 5.46 12.04 18.37
N GLN A 430 4.60 11.57 17.46
CA GLN A 430 5.00 11.24 16.09
C GLN A 430 5.46 12.48 15.31
N MET A 431 4.83 13.63 15.55
CA MET A 431 5.24 14.91 14.95
C MET A 431 6.58 15.40 15.53
N GLU A 432 6.82 15.24 16.84
CA GLU A 432 8.08 15.59 17.51
C GLU A 432 9.23 14.65 17.12
N ASN A 433 8.95 13.36 16.96
CA ASN A 433 9.94 12.33 16.60
C ASN A 433 10.13 12.15 15.09
N ALA A 434 9.41 12.89 14.24
CA ALA A 434 9.48 12.81 12.78
C ALA A 434 10.89 13.12 12.20
N ASN A 435 11.74 13.80 12.97
CA ASN A 435 13.13 14.13 12.60
C ASN A 435 14.18 13.12 13.10
N THR A 436 13.77 12.03 13.77
CA THR A 436 14.70 10.99 14.22
C THR A 436 14.53 9.74 13.39
N THR A 437 15.59 9.31 12.70
CA THR A 437 15.62 8.08 11.90
C THR A 437 15.36 6.88 12.81
N SER A 438 14.12 6.39 12.86
CA SER A 438 13.78 5.26 13.72
C SER A 438 14.23 3.95 13.07
N LYS A 439 14.96 3.12 13.81
CA LYS A 439 15.34 1.76 13.41
C LYS A 439 14.10 0.92 13.01
N PRO A 440 14.25 -0.05 12.08
CA PRO A 440 13.18 -0.98 11.71
C PRO A 440 12.55 -1.67 12.93
N PHE A 441 11.26 -2.01 12.86
CA PHE A 441 10.51 -2.63 13.97
C PHE A 441 11.20 -3.89 14.53
N LEU A 442 11.74 -4.75 13.65
CA LEU A 442 12.51 -5.93 14.04
C LEU A 442 13.76 -5.60 14.85
N GLN A 443 14.42 -4.49 14.53
CA GLN A 443 15.63 -4.06 15.22
C GLN A 443 15.32 -3.36 16.56
N ARG A 444 14.17 -2.68 16.68
CA ARG A 444 13.66 -2.17 17.97
C ARG A 444 13.22 -3.28 18.92
N MET A 445 12.71 -4.39 18.38
CA MET A 445 12.41 -5.60 19.14
C MET A 445 13.69 -6.30 19.59
N ALA A 446 14.69 -6.44 18.72
CA ALA A 446 15.99 -7.04 19.05
C ALA A 446 16.78 -6.24 20.11
N ASP A 447 16.68 -4.90 20.07
CA ASP A 447 17.32 -4.00 21.06
C ASP A 447 16.55 -3.93 22.40
N SER A 448 15.39 -4.59 22.52
CA SER A 448 14.56 -4.54 23.73
C SER A 448 15.14 -5.42 24.84
N LYS A 449 15.29 -4.86 26.04
CA LYS A 449 15.71 -5.58 27.27
C LYS A 449 14.79 -6.76 27.65
N TRP A 450 13.65 -6.93 26.99
CA TRP A 450 12.64 -7.94 27.28
C TRP A 450 12.72 -9.20 26.42
N ILE A 451 13.63 -9.26 25.42
CA ILE A 451 13.79 -10.44 24.55
C ILE A 451 15.14 -11.10 24.83
N PRO A 452 15.19 -12.36 25.31
CA PRO A 452 16.42 -13.03 25.75
C PRO A 452 17.27 -13.60 24.58
N LEU A 453 17.06 -13.12 23.35
CA LEU A 453 17.81 -13.53 22.17
C LEU A 453 18.43 -12.28 21.54
N LYS A 454 19.75 -12.17 21.62
CA LYS A 454 20.53 -11.13 20.92
C LYS A 454 20.72 -11.55 19.47
N SER A 455 20.32 -10.71 18.53
CA SER A 455 20.75 -10.86 17.14
C SER A 455 22.23 -10.49 17.05
N LEU A 456 23.07 -11.41 16.60
CA LEU A 456 24.47 -11.11 16.29
C LEU A 456 24.58 -10.48 14.90
N SER A 457 25.39 -9.44 14.77
CA SER A 457 25.84 -8.95 13.47
C SER A 457 26.92 -9.88 12.89
N ASP A 458 27.16 -9.82 11.59
CA ASP A 458 28.20 -10.62 10.94
C ASP A 458 29.60 -10.34 11.50
N ASP A 459 29.87 -9.09 11.93
CA ASP A 459 31.12 -8.69 12.57
C ASP A 459 31.23 -9.25 13.99
N ASP A 460 30.14 -9.27 14.76
CA ASP A 460 30.10 -9.91 16.08
C ASP A 460 30.33 -11.43 15.96
N TYR A 461 29.75 -12.05 14.93
CA TYR A 461 29.91 -13.48 14.66
C TYR A 461 31.36 -13.83 14.28
N ARG A 462 32.01 -12.97 13.48
CA ARG A 462 33.45 -13.08 13.19
C ARG A 462 34.30 -12.93 14.45
N GLY A 463 33.94 -12.02 15.35
CA GLY A 463 34.62 -11.87 16.65
C GLY A 463 34.58 -13.15 17.49
N ILE A 464 33.40 -13.76 17.62
CA ILE A 464 33.24 -15.02 18.36
C ILE A 464 34.01 -16.17 17.69
N LEU A 465 34.02 -16.24 16.36
CA LEU A 465 34.79 -17.24 15.64
C LEU A 465 36.30 -17.09 15.90
N ASN A 466 36.83 -15.86 15.84
CA ASN A 466 38.24 -15.61 16.11
C ASN A 466 38.62 -15.95 17.56
N GLU A 467 37.77 -15.63 18.53
CA GLU A 467 38.00 -16.00 19.94
C GLU A 467 38.04 -17.53 20.12
N LYS A 468 37.17 -18.26 19.44
CA LYS A 468 37.17 -19.73 19.45
C LYS A 468 38.40 -20.33 18.75
N VAL A 469 38.87 -19.71 17.68
CA VAL A 469 40.11 -20.12 17.01
C VAL A 469 41.29 -19.93 17.97
N LEU A 470 41.39 -18.77 18.62
CA LEU A 470 42.41 -18.48 19.63
C LEU A 470 42.36 -19.45 20.82
N SER A 471 41.18 -19.83 21.30
CA SER A 471 41.08 -20.81 22.39
C SER A 471 41.56 -22.20 21.96
N ILE A 472 41.24 -22.62 20.73
CA ILE A 472 41.71 -23.89 20.17
C ILE A 472 43.24 -23.86 19.97
N GLU A 473 43.79 -22.75 19.47
CA GLU A 473 45.25 -22.58 19.33
C GLU A 473 45.97 -22.67 20.68
N ALA A 474 45.39 -22.08 21.74
CA ALA A 474 45.93 -22.20 23.10
C ALA A 474 45.85 -23.62 23.65
N GLU A 475 44.75 -24.35 23.39
CA GLU A 475 44.63 -25.77 23.76
C GLU A 475 45.64 -26.64 23.01
N ILE A 476 45.87 -26.38 21.72
CA ILE A 476 46.89 -27.08 20.92
C ILE A 476 48.27 -26.84 21.52
N ALA A 477 48.63 -25.60 21.86
CA ALA A 477 49.92 -25.29 22.48
C ALA A 477 50.13 -26.01 23.81
N LEU A 478 49.10 -26.10 24.65
CA LEU A 478 49.17 -26.86 25.91
C LEU A 478 49.34 -28.37 25.69
N ILE A 479 48.71 -28.91 24.63
CA ILE A 479 48.88 -30.31 24.26
C ILE A 479 50.30 -30.56 23.73
N ASP A 480 50.85 -29.67 22.91
CA ASP A 480 52.21 -29.78 22.38
C ASP A 480 53.27 -29.73 23.50
N ASP A 481 53.10 -28.83 24.48
CA ASP A 481 53.97 -28.80 25.67
C ASP A 481 53.92 -30.14 26.43
N LYS A 482 52.72 -30.72 26.57
CA LYS A 482 52.51 -31.99 27.26
C LYS A 482 53.08 -33.18 26.47
N ILE A 483 53.00 -33.15 25.15
CA ILE A 483 53.67 -34.11 24.27
C ILE A 483 55.19 -34.01 24.45
N GLY A 484 55.74 -32.79 24.48
CA GLY A 484 57.16 -32.56 24.71
C GLY A 484 57.65 -33.06 26.09
N GLU A 485 56.86 -32.89 27.14
CA GLU A 485 57.16 -33.47 28.46
C GLU A 485 57.17 -35.00 28.43
N LEU A 486 56.19 -35.62 27.77
CA LEU A 486 56.11 -37.07 27.62
C LEU A 486 57.27 -37.63 26.78
N GLU A 487 57.73 -36.91 25.76
CA GLU A 487 58.91 -37.28 24.97
C GLU A 487 60.21 -37.17 25.79
N LYS A 488 60.37 -36.13 26.61
CA LYS A 488 61.51 -36.02 27.55
C LYS A 488 61.52 -37.18 28.55
N LEU A 489 60.36 -37.52 29.11
CA LEU A 489 60.22 -38.68 30.00
C LEU A 489 60.60 -39.99 29.29
N LYS A 490 60.12 -40.19 28.05
CA LYS A 490 60.48 -41.35 27.23
C LYS A 490 61.98 -41.43 26.94
N THR A 491 62.63 -40.29 26.69
CA THR A 491 64.08 -40.22 26.42
C THR A 491 64.90 -40.49 27.68
N SER A 492 64.47 -39.97 28.84
CA SER A 492 65.09 -40.26 30.15
C SER A 492 64.92 -41.71 30.61
N GLY A 493 63.81 -42.37 30.22
CA GLY A 493 63.59 -43.79 30.45
C GLY A 493 64.41 -44.71 29.53
N LEU A 494 64.94 -44.18 28.41
CA LEU A 494 65.87 -44.88 27.53
C LEU A 494 67.33 -44.76 28.03
N GLU A 495 67.69 -43.67 28.73
CA GLU A 495 69.01 -43.52 29.36
C GLU A 495 69.19 -44.40 30.62
N SER A 496 68.11 -44.74 31.33
CA SER A 496 68.15 -45.69 32.46
C SER A 496 68.15 -47.17 32.05
N GLY A 497 67.99 -47.47 30.76
CA GLY A 497 67.95 -48.82 30.20
C GLY A 497 69.29 -49.36 29.70
N ASN A 498 70.39 -48.61 29.83
CA ASN A 498 71.71 -49.04 29.40
C ASN A 498 72.72 -49.05 30.56
N SER A 499 72.43 -49.85 31.59
CA SER A 499 73.45 -50.35 32.50
C SER A 499 73.12 -51.79 32.88
N ASP A 500 73.85 -52.73 32.27
CA ASP A 500 73.93 -54.12 32.69
C ASP A 500 75.39 -54.58 32.42
N PRO A 501 75.87 -55.66 33.03
CA PRO A 501 76.04 -55.95 34.47
C PRO A 501 77.53 -56.21 34.80
N ALA A 502 78.02 -55.88 36.01
CA ALA A 502 79.20 -56.55 36.55
C ALA A 502 79.46 -56.24 38.04
N ALA A 503 79.81 -57.33 38.75
CA ALA A 503 80.68 -57.44 39.93
C ALA A 503 80.03 -57.62 41.32
N LYS A 504 80.04 -58.91 41.68
CA LYS A 504 80.12 -59.59 42.99
C LYS A 504 78.83 -60.01 43.68
#